data_AF-A0A6P4B7L8-F1
#
_entry.id   AF-A0A6P4B7L8-F1
#
_cell.length_a   1.000
_cell.length_b   1.000
_cell.length_c   1.000
_cell.angle_alpha   90.00
_cell.angle_beta   90.00
_cell.angle_gamma   90.00
#
_symmetry.space_group_name_H-M   'P 1'
#
loop_
_entity.id
_entity.type
_entity.pdbx_description
1 polymer ?
#
loop_
_entity_poly.entity_id
_entity_poly.type
_entity_poly.pdbx_seq_one_letter_code
_entity_poly.pdbx_strand_id
1 'polypeptide(L)'
;MEMIKSSYVYRFDYIVRDTRACGLGCSFHFERLMDAMRVMDNEICYHNNDYLTIHKIFATRADLHRTVYTHAKVKAIELMVVDALVKANDFSRIAARAQDPALFCELNDSILKFIEFSSNNELKESKDLINRIRRRDLYKFCGEFSVPKDKLDHFKDITSKDIICSQNSGPVELKEEDVAVSIIKIDLTNGRNSPLERINFFQDVESNEKFPIQDDRISHLLPSSYQDMIVRVYAKKPELVEAVSEAFENFQRKTYGTILQVHATPERKKHMR
;
A
#
# COMPACT_ATOMS: atom_id res chain seq x y z
N MET A 1 -19.06 -17.77 3.57
CA MET A 1 -18.24 -18.22 2.42
C MET A 1 -18.80 -17.67 1.10
N GLU A 2 -19.33 -16.43 1.09
CA GLU A 2 -19.95 -15.79 -0.09
C GLU A 2 -19.10 -14.65 -0.69
N MET A 3 -17.98 -14.31 -0.06
CA MET A 3 -17.20 -13.11 -0.38
C MET A 3 -16.20 -13.28 -1.53
N ILE A 4 -16.22 -14.41 -2.25
CA ILE A 4 -15.23 -14.75 -3.28
C ILE A 4 -15.73 -14.40 -4.70
N LYS A 5 -17.05 -14.44 -4.96
CA LYS A 5 -17.60 -14.28 -6.33
C LYS A 5 -17.69 -12.83 -6.82
N SER A 6 -17.95 -11.86 -5.95
CA SER A 6 -17.99 -10.42 -6.32
C SER A 6 -16.59 -9.81 -6.55
N SER A 7 -15.55 -10.46 -6.02
CA SER A 7 -14.21 -9.86 -5.92
C SER A 7 -13.42 -9.80 -7.25
N TYR A 8 -13.74 -10.64 -8.24
CA TYR A 8 -12.98 -10.72 -9.49
C TYR A 8 -13.39 -9.65 -10.50
N VAL A 9 -14.69 -9.44 -10.69
CA VAL A 9 -15.20 -8.45 -11.65
C VAL A 9 -14.80 -7.03 -11.23
N TYR A 10 -14.90 -6.71 -9.93
CA TYR A 10 -14.41 -5.44 -9.41
C TYR A 10 -12.91 -5.23 -9.68
N ARG A 11 -12.10 -6.29 -9.51
CA ARG A 11 -10.65 -6.24 -9.79
C ARG A 11 -10.36 -5.99 -11.25
N PHE A 12 -11.03 -6.67 -12.17
CA PHE A 12 -10.81 -6.45 -13.60
C PHE A 12 -11.10 -5.01 -13.99
N ASP A 13 -12.23 -4.45 -13.53
CA ASP A 13 -12.60 -3.08 -13.82
C ASP A 13 -11.55 -2.09 -13.31
N TYR A 14 -11.23 -2.10 -12.01
CA TYR A 14 -10.32 -1.08 -11.48
C TYR A 14 -8.90 -1.24 -12.02
N ILE A 15 -8.41 -2.46 -12.27
CA ILE A 15 -7.06 -2.65 -12.83
C ILE A 15 -6.97 -2.04 -14.22
N VAL A 16 -7.96 -2.28 -15.08
CA VAL A 16 -7.99 -1.72 -16.44
C VAL A 16 -8.22 -0.21 -16.41
N ARG A 17 -9.14 0.28 -15.56
CA ARG A 17 -9.42 1.70 -15.37
C ARG A 17 -8.19 2.46 -14.88
N ASP A 18 -7.50 1.94 -13.87
CA ASP A 18 -6.39 2.64 -13.21
C ASP A 18 -5.12 2.57 -14.03
N THR A 19 -4.80 1.43 -14.66
CA THR A 19 -3.69 1.37 -15.63
C THR A 19 -3.87 2.39 -16.73
N ARG A 20 -5.07 2.49 -17.31
CA ARG A 20 -5.39 3.51 -18.31
C ARG A 20 -5.27 4.93 -17.75
N ALA A 21 -5.84 5.21 -16.58
CA ALA A 21 -5.81 6.53 -15.97
C ALA A 21 -4.38 6.98 -15.59
N CYS A 22 -3.51 6.03 -15.23
CA CYS A 22 -2.11 6.29 -14.89
C CYS A 22 -1.16 6.23 -16.09
N GLY A 23 -1.65 5.93 -17.30
CA GLY A 23 -0.80 5.78 -18.49
C GLY A 23 0.12 4.56 -18.46
N LEU A 24 -0.25 3.51 -17.72
CA LEU A 24 0.45 2.25 -17.62
C LEU A 24 -0.11 1.23 -18.62
N GLY A 25 0.76 0.37 -19.15
CA GLY A 25 0.33 -0.72 -20.02
C GLY A 25 -0.41 -1.81 -19.24
N CYS A 26 -1.64 -2.12 -19.64
CA CYS A 26 -2.34 -3.32 -19.21
C CYS A 26 -2.22 -4.39 -20.30
N SER A 27 -1.71 -5.57 -19.95
CA SER A 27 -1.39 -6.60 -20.95
C SER A 27 -2.18 -7.90 -20.76
N PHE A 28 -3.35 -7.85 -20.14
CA PHE A 28 -4.30 -8.97 -20.10
C PHE A 28 -5.66 -8.54 -20.66
N HIS A 29 -6.39 -9.52 -21.23
CA HIS A 29 -7.76 -9.36 -21.71
C HIS A 29 -8.65 -10.28 -20.88
N PHE A 30 -9.45 -9.70 -19.99
CA PHE A 30 -10.28 -10.47 -19.06
C PHE A 30 -11.58 -10.95 -19.71
N GLU A 31 -12.00 -10.34 -20.82
CA GLU A 31 -13.20 -10.69 -21.57
C GLU A 31 -13.16 -12.16 -22.00
N ARG A 32 -12.02 -12.61 -22.52
CA ARG A 32 -11.80 -14.02 -22.88
C ARG A 32 -11.94 -14.97 -21.68
N LEU A 33 -11.47 -14.56 -20.50
CA LEU A 33 -11.62 -15.36 -19.29
C LEU A 33 -13.09 -15.48 -18.87
N MET A 34 -13.84 -14.38 -19.01
CA MET A 34 -15.26 -14.32 -18.68
C MET A 34 -16.10 -15.15 -19.65
N ASP A 35 -15.74 -15.17 -20.94
CA ASP A 35 -16.43 -15.96 -21.96
C ASP A 35 -16.20 -17.47 -21.80
N ALA A 36 -15.01 -17.86 -21.31
CA ALA A 36 -14.60 -19.25 -21.20
C ALA A 36 -14.86 -19.89 -19.81
N MET A 37 -15.15 -19.10 -18.77
CA MET A 37 -15.34 -19.65 -17.42
C MET A 37 -16.62 -20.49 -17.30
N ARG A 38 -16.59 -21.46 -16.39
CA ARG A 38 -17.74 -22.34 -16.08
C ARG A 38 -18.04 -22.35 -14.60
N VAL A 39 -19.29 -22.70 -14.25
CA VAL A 39 -19.66 -22.97 -12.86
C VAL A 39 -19.70 -24.49 -12.66
N MET A 40 -18.86 -24.99 -11.74
CA MET A 40 -18.72 -26.42 -11.42
C MET A 40 -18.74 -26.60 -9.90
N ASP A 41 -19.69 -27.38 -9.40
CA ASP A 41 -20.00 -27.56 -7.96
C ASP A 41 -20.04 -26.22 -7.20
N ASN A 42 -20.84 -25.28 -7.68
CA ASN A 42 -21.01 -23.93 -7.12
C ASN A 42 -19.74 -23.05 -7.09
N GLU A 43 -18.69 -23.40 -7.83
CA GLU A 43 -17.46 -22.62 -7.95
C GLU A 43 -17.22 -22.16 -9.39
N ILE A 44 -16.63 -20.97 -9.55
CA ILE A 44 -16.18 -20.50 -10.85
C ILE A 44 -14.85 -21.21 -11.15
N CYS A 45 -14.80 -21.88 -12.29
CA CYS A 45 -13.62 -22.58 -12.79
C CYS A 45 -13.20 -22.00 -14.15
N TYR A 46 -11.91 -22.02 -14.42
CA TYR A 46 -11.33 -21.50 -15.67
C TYR A 46 -10.74 -22.62 -16.51
N HIS A 47 -10.62 -22.41 -17.82
CA HIS A 47 -9.91 -23.36 -18.66
C HIS A 47 -8.44 -23.40 -18.22
N ASN A 48 -7.84 -24.59 -18.13
CA ASN A 48 -6.46 -24.75 -17.67
C ASN A 48 -5.47 -23.84 -18.41
N ASN A 49 -5.55 -23.71 -19.73
CA ASN A 49 -4.71 -22.84 -20.57
C ASN A 49 -4.68 -21.36 -20.17
N ASP A 50 -5.64 -20.90 -19.37
CA ASP A 50 -5.73 -19.51 -18.94
C ASP A 50 -4.98 -19.21 -17.62
N TYR A 51 -4.30 -20.19 -17.01
CA TYR A 51 -3.59 -20.00 -15.73
C TYR A 51 -2.57 -18.83 -15.76
N LEU A 52 -1.85 -18.63 -16.88
CA LEU A 52 -0.91 -17.50 -17.02
C LEU A 52 -1.62 -16.16 -17.05
N THR A 53 -2.76 -16.08 -17.74
CA THR A 53 -3.56 -14.86 -17.82
C THR A 53 -4.07 -14.49 -16.43
N ILE A 54 -4.52 -15.47 -15.65
CA ILE A 54 -4.93 -15.30 -14.26
C ILE A 54 -3.76 -14.82 -13.40
N HIS A 55 -2.60 -15.47 -13.47
CA HIS A 55 -1.40 -15.04 -12.75
C HIS A 55 -1.03 -13.59 -13.11
N LYS A 56 -1.11 -13.24 -14.40
CA LYS A 56 -0.80 -11.91 -14.91
C LYS A 56 -1.71 -10.83 -14.31
N ILE A 57 -3.00 -11.11 -14.11
CA ILE A 57 -3.92 -10.18 -13.44
C ILE A 57 -3.44 -9.86 -12.01
N PHE A 58 -3.08 -10.89 -11.24
CA PHE A 58 -2.58 -10.69 -9.87
C PHE A 58 -1.24 -9.95 -9.85
N ALA A 59 -0.35 -10.27 -10.79
CA ALA A 59 0.92 -9.57 -10.95
C ALA A 59 0.72 -8.09 -11.30
N THR A 60 -0.18 -7.77 -12.24
CA THR A 60 -0.51 -6.38 -12.59
C THR A 60 -1.12 -5.63 -11.42
N ARG A 61 -2.01 -6.27 -10.64
CA ARG A 61 -2.52 -5.68 -9.40
C ARG A 61 -1.38 -5.35 -8.42
N ALA A 62 -0.49 -6.30 -8.16
CA ALA A 62 0.62 -6.10 -7.23
C ALA A 62 1.56 -4.98 -7.72
N ASP A 63 1.76 -4.88 -9.03
CA ASP A 63 2.52 -3.79 -9.63
C ASP A 63 1.85 -2.42 -9.42
N LEU A 64 0.53 -2.29 -9.68
CA LEU A 64 -0.22 -1.06 -9.40
C LEU A 64 -0.12 -0.65 -7.92
N HIS A 65 -0.20 -1.61 -6.99
CA HIS A 65 0.01 -1.32 -5.58
C HIS A 65 1.42 -0.76 -5.32
N ARG A 66 2.45 -1.35 -5.93
CA ARG A 66 3.85 -0.97 -5.74
C ARG A 66 4.17 0.39 -6.35
N THR A 67 3.65 0.67 -7.55
CA THR A 67 4.08 1.82 -8.36
C THR A 67 3.12 3.01 -8.27
N VAL A 68 1.82 2.77 -8.04
CA VAL A 68 0.79 3.81 -8.03
C VAL A 68 0.22 4.01 -6.62
N TYR A 69 -0.53 3.03 -6.11
CA TYR A 69 -1.38 3.23 -4.92
C TYR A 69 -0.57 3.50 -3.65
N THR A 70 0.61 2.89 -3.55
CA THR A 70 1.49 3.07 -2.40
C THR A 70 2.78 3.80 -2.76
N HIS A 71 2.75 4.61 -3.83
CA HIS A 71 3.90 5.42 -4.21
C HIS A 71 4.34 6.35 -3.05
N ALA A 72 5.65 6.52 -2.86
CA ALA A 72 6.22 7.22 -1.71
C ALA A 72 5.66 8.64 -1.49
N LYS A 73 5.45 9.42 -2.57
CA LYS A 73 4.84 10.76 -2.47
C LYS A 73 3.34 10.71 -2.20
N VAL A 74 2.63 9.70 -2.68
CA VAL A 74 1.19 9.52 -2.43
C VAL A 74 0.98 9.21 -0.95
N LYS A 75 1.74 8.24 -0.42
CA LYS A 75 1.72 7.90 1.02
C LYS A 75 2.09 9.09 1.91
N ALA A 76 3.04 9.94 1.51
CA ALA A 76 3.35 11.16 2.26
C ALA A 76 2.14 12.11 2.36
N ILE A 77 1.42 12.31 1.25
CA ILE A 77 0.20 13.15 1.24
C ILE A 77 -0.89 12.50 2.08
N GLU A 78 -1.10 11.19 1.94
CA GLU A 78 -2.10 10.44 2.71
C GLU A 78 -1.86 10.57 4.22
N LEU A 79 -0.60 10.40 4.67
CA LEU A 79 -0.23 10.59 6.08
C LEU A 79 -0.53 12.02 6.57
N MET A 80 -0.23 13.04 5.76
CA MET A 80 -0.56 14.43 6.10
C MET A 80 -2.06 14.70 6.15
N VAL A 81 -2.84 14.09 5.24
CA VAL A 81 -4.30 14.18 5.24
C VAL A 81 -4.86 13.52 6.49
N VAL A 82 -4.40 12.33 6.86
CA VAL A 82 -4.80 11.64 8.09
C VAL A 82 -4.50 12.51 9.31
N ASP A 83 -3.29 13.05 9.43
CA ASP A 83 -2.92 13.94 10.54
C ASP A 83 -3.83 15.19 10.59
N ALA A 84 -4.17 15.78 9.44
CA ALA A 84 -5.08 16.91 9.37
C ALA A 84 -6.51 16.55 9.81
N LEU A 85 -7.03 15.39 9.39
CA LEU A 85 -8.36 14.91 9.76
C LEU A 85 -8.44 14.54 11.24
N VAL A 86 -7.41 13.89 11.80
CA VAL A 86 -7.34 13.58 13.23
C VAL A 86 -7.38 14.86 14.06
N LYS A 87 -6.60 15.87 13.69
CA LYS A 87 -6.59 17.18 14.37
C LYS A 87 -7.91 17.94 14.22
N ALA A 88 -8.65 17.71 13.13
CA ALA A 88 -9.93 18.35 12.90
C ALA A 88 -11.10 17.62 13.57
N ASN A 89 -10.87 16.41 14.12
CA ASN A 89 -11.93 15.53 14.55
C ASN A 89 -12.71 16.05 15.77
N ASP A 90 -12.06 16.72 16.71
CA ASP A 90 -12.74 17.22 17.92
C ASP A 90 -13.81 18.26 17.57
N PHE A 91 -13.53 19.10 16.57
CA PHE A 91 -14.50 20.08 16.04
C PHE A 91 -15.47 19.47 15.02
N SER A 92 -14.94 18.75 14.03
CA SER A 92 -15.72 18.28 12.86
C SER A 92 -16.45 16.95 13.10
N ARG A 93 -16.17 16.29 14.24
CA ARG A 93 -16.73 15.02 14.68
C ARG A 93 -16.72 13.92 13.61
N ILE A 94 -15.64 13.84 12.85
CA ILE A 94 -15.51 12.99 11.66
C ILE A 94 -15.77 11.52 12.01
N ALA A 95 -15.11 11.02 13.06
CA ALA A 95 -15.26 9.63 13.50
C ALA A 95 -16.69 9.31 13.96
N ALA A 96 -17.35 10.24 14.64
CA ALA A 96 -18.74 10.06 15.08
C ALA A 96 -19.72 10.09 13.91
N ARG A 97 -19.53 11.03 12.96
CA ARG A 97 -20.34 11.11 11.72
C ARG A 97 -20.21 9.84 10.88
N ALA A 98 -19.06 9.19 10.89
CA ALA A 98 -18.85 7.94 10.16
C ALA A 98 -19.66 6.74 10.72
N GLN A 99 -20.17 6.83 11.94
CA GLN A 99 -21.01 5.79 12.54
C GLN A 99 -22.51 5.99 12.29
N ASP A 100 -22.92 7.17 11.78
CA ASP A 100 -24.30 7.49 11.46
C ASP A 100 -24.48 7.48 9.93
N PRO A 101 -25.31 6.58 9.36
CA PRO A 101 -25.52 6.52 7.92
C PRO A 101 -25.97 7.84 7.27
N ALA A 102 -26.79 8.64 7.96
CA ALA A 102 -27.27 9.91 7.43
C ALA A 102 -26.12 10.94 7.34
N LEU A 103 -25.27 10.99 8.37
CA LEU A 103 -24.12 11.90 8.41
C LEU A 103 -22.95 11.40 7.56
N PHE A 104 -22.80 10.08 7.41
CA PHE A 104 -21.77 9.47 6.59
C PHE A 104 -21.93 9.83 5.11
N CYS A 105 -23.17 9.91 4.61
CA CYS A 105 -23.46 10.36 3.24
C CYS A 105 -22.92 11.76 2.92
N GLU A 106 -22.74 12.61 3.93
CA GLU A 106 -22.17 13.94 3.78
C GLU A 106 -20.63 13.95 3.82
N LEU A 107 -20.01 12.88 4.34
CA LEU A 107 -18.56 12.76 4.43
C LEU A 107 -17.97 12.40 3.06
N ASN A 108 -17.38 13.40 2.43
CA ASN A 108 -16.65 13.26 1.16
C ASN A 108 -15.46 14.23 1.14
N ASP A 109 -14.71 14.24 0.03
CA ASP A 109 -13.49 15.04 -0.13
C ASP A 109 -13.68 16.56 0.09
N SER A 110 -14.92 17.07 0.05
CA SER A 110 -15.22 18.45 0.41
C SER A 110 -14.82 18.80 1.85
N ILE A 111 -14.66 17.82 2.74
CA ILE A 111 -14.18 18.03 4.11
C ILE A 111 -12.82 18.75 4.15
N LEU A 112 -11.94 18.46 3.19
CA LEU A 112 -10.64 19.15 3.11
C LEU A 112 -10.83 20.63 2.77
N LYS A 113 -11.75 20.95 1.85
CA LYS A 113 -12.09 22.35 1.53
C LYS A 113 -12.77 23.04 2.71
N PHE A 114 -13.64 22.35 3.43
CA PHE A 114 -14.28 22.87 4.63
C PHE A 114 -13.25 23.28 5.69
N ILE A 115 -12.28 22.42 5.99
CA ILE A 115 -11.20 22.72 6.93
C ILE A 115 -10.33 23.88 6.40
N GLU A 116 -9.97 23.83 5.11
CA GLU A 116 -9.13 24.84 4.44
C GLU A 116 -9.74 26.25 4.51
N PHE A 117 -11.05 26.39 4.32
CA PHE A 117 -11.74 27.69 4.31
C PHE A 117 -12.35 28.10 5.65
N SER A 118 -12.31 27.24 6.67
CA SER A 118 -12.82 27.59 8.00
C SER A 118 -12.06 28.76 8.61
N SER A 119 -12.80 29.62 9.32
CA SER A 119 -12.28 30.71 10.16
C SER A 119 -12.11 30.29 11.62
N ASN A 120 -12.50 29.07 11.99
CA ASN A 120 -12.35 28.58 13.37
C ASN A 120 -10.88 28.30 13.71
N ASN A 121 -10.41 28.90 14.81
CA ASN A 121 -9.05 28.70 15.33
C ASN A 121 -8.78 27.25 15.78
N GLU A 122 -9.80 26.49 16.16
CA GLU A 122 -9.64 25.06 16.53
C GLU A 122 -9.16 24.22 15.34
N LEU A 123 -9.43 24.65 14.11
CA LEU A 123 -9.00 23.95 12.89
C LEU A 123 -7.65 24.44 12.35
N LYS A 124 -6.95 25.33 13.08
CA LYS A 124 -5.73 25.97 12.59
C LYS A 124 -4.66 24.96 12.20
N GLU A 125 -4.36 23.98 13.05
CA GLU A 125 -3.31 22.99 12.77
C GLU A 125 -3.65 22.11 11.55
N SER A 126 -4.90 21.67 11.44
CA SER A 126 -5.39 20.91 10.28
C SER A 126 -5.30 21.73 9.00
N LYS A 127 -5.68 23.01 9.06
CA LYS A 127 -5.59 23.96 7.96
C LYS A 127 -4.14 24.19 7.53
N ASP A 128 -3.22 24.32 8.47
CA ASP A 128 -1.78 24.48 8.19
C ASP A 128 -1.21 23.25 7.47
N LEU A 129 -1.59 22.03 7.88
CA LEU A 129 -1.22 20.79 7.17
C LEU A 129 -1.76 20.75 5.74
N ILE A 130 -3.03 21.10 5.53
CA ILE A 130 -3.64 21.16 4.19
C ILE A 130 -2.92 22.20 3.33
N ASN A 131 -2.63 23.39 3.87
CA ASN A 131 -1.88 24.44 3.18
C ASN A 131 -0.48 23.97 2.75
N ARG A 132 0.21 23.20 3.60
CA ARG A 132 1.50 22.57 3.25
C ARG A 132 1.35 21.61 2.07
N ILE A 133 0.31 20.77 2.06
CA ILE A 133 0.01 19.87 0.92
C ILE A 133 -0.19 20.69 -0.37
N ARG A 134 -0.99 21.77 -0.32
CA ARG A 134 -1.25 22.66 -1.48
C ARG A 134 0.03 23.29 -2.03
N ARG A 135 0.94 23.70 -1.15
CA ARG A 135 2.26 24.26 -1.50
C ARG A 135 3.31 23.21 -1.85
N ARG A 136 2.93 21.94 -1.83
CA ARG A 136 3.82 20.79 -2.03
C ARG A 136 4.95 20.69 -0.99
N ASP A 137 4.78 21.32 0.17
CA ASP A 137 5.66 21.07 1.32
C ASP A 137 5.22 19.79 2.04
N LEU A 138 5.54 18.66 1.42
CA LEU A 138 5.15 17.34 1.92
C LEU A 138 6.12 16.81 2.98
N TYR A 139 5.68 15.83 3.75
CA TYR A 139 6.58 14.96 4.51
C TYR A 139 7.65 14.36 3.59
N LYS A 140 8.88 14.33 4.09
CA LYS A 140 10.06 14.00 3.30
C LYS A 140 10.39 12.53 3.48
N PHE A 141 10.49 11.81 2.37
CA PHE A 141 10.88 10.41 2.34
C PHE A 141 12.34 10.24 2.79
N CYS A 142 12.56 9.40 3.81
CA CYS A 142 13.86 9.12 4.43
C CYS A 142 14.39 7.71 4.15
N GLY A 143 13.68 6.93 3.33
CA GLY A 143 14.09 5.60 2.92
C GLY A 143 12.98 4.56 3.03
N GLU A 144 13.23 3.40 2.44
CA GLU A 144 12.41 2.21 2.58
C GLU A 144 13.24 0.93 2.46
N PHE A 145 12.76 -0.16 3.06
CA PHE A 145 13.27 -1.50 2.78
C PHE A 145 12.14 -2.51 2.70
N SER A 146 12.37 -3.59 1.93
CA SER A 146 11.52 -4.78 1.95
C SER A 146 11.99 -5.72 3.04
N VAL A 147 11.08 -6.16 3.90
CA VAL A 147 11.37 -7.12 4.98
C VAL A 147 11.88 -8.42 4.36
N PRO A 148 13.04 -8.96 4.81
CA PRO A 148 13.58 -10.21 4.28
C PRO A 148 12.58 -11.36 4.43
N LYS A 149 12.52 -12.24 3.41
CA LYS A 149 11.53 -13.33 3.34
C LYS A 149 11.54 -14.22 4.60
N ASP A 150 12.72 -14.55 5.11
CA ASP A 150 12.94 -15.38 6.30
C ASP A 150 12.51 -14.70 7.61
N LYS A 151 12.26 -13.38 7.59
CA LYS A 151 11.84 -12.59 8.76
C LYS A 151 10.34 -12.28 8.77
N LEU A 152 9.62 -12.56 7.69
CA LEU A 152 8.19 -12.20 7.57
C LEU A 152 7.32 -12.83 8.67
N ASP A 153 7.61 -14.06 9.11
CA ASP A 153 6.84 -14.75 10.17
C ASP A 153 6.89 -14.07 11.52
N HIS A 154 8.04 -13.46 11.85
CA HIS A 154 8.29 -12.85 13.16
C HIS A 154 8.36 -11.33 13.07
N PHE A 155 7.91 -10.76 11.95
CA PHE A 155 7.90 -9.33 11.76
C PHE A 155 6.94 -8.68 12.76
N LYS A 156 7.43 -7.64 13.42
CA LYS A 156 6.63 -6.77 14.29
C LYS A 156 6.54 -5.41 13.63
N ASP A 157 5.36 -4.79 13.76
CA ASP A 157 5.15 -3.46 13.22
C ASP A 157 6.15 -2.47 13.84
N ILE A 158 6.85 -1.76 12.95
CA ILE A 158 7.83 -0.76 13.30
C ILE A 158 7.12 0.57 13.54
N THR A 159 7.42 1.18 14.67
CA THR A 159 6.81 2.43 15.11
C THR A 159 7.78 3.60 14.97
N SER A 160 7.27 4.83 15.03
CA SER A 160 8.11 6.03 15.13
C SER A 160 9.07 5.96 16.33
N LYS A 161 8.63 5.31 17.43
CA LYS A 161 9.43 5.10 18.64
C LYS A 161 10.69 4.26 18.37
N ASP A 162 10.55 3.18 17.61
CA ASP A 162 11.67 2.29 17.26
C ASP A 162 12.75 3.03 16.46
N ILE A 163 12.32 3.96 15.60
CA ILE A 163 13.22 4.81 14.82
C ILE A 163 13.95 5.80 15.73
N ILE A 164 13.24 6.56 16.58
CA ILE A 164 13.90 7.55 17.45
C ILE A 164 14.83 6.89 18.48
N CYS A 165 14.49 5.71 19.01
CA CYS A 165 15.36 4.96 19.91
C CYS A 165 16.64 4.43 19.22
N SER A 166 16.68 4.50 17.89
CA SER A 166 17.85 4.14 17.09
C SER A 166 18.72 5.34 16.72
N GLN A 167 18.34 6.56 17.12
CA GLN A 167 19.14 7.76 16.92
C GLN A 167 20.45 7.70 17.74
N ASN A 168 21.55 8.16 17.15
CA ASN A 168 22.80 8.41 17.87
C ASN A 168 22.74 9.75 18.62
N SER A 169 23.60 9.96 19.60
CA SER A 169 23.77 11.27 20.22
C SER A 169 24.17 12.30 19.16
N GLY A 170 23.35 13.33 18.96
CA GLY A 170 23.53 14.33 17.93
C GLY A 170 22.98 15.70 18.32
N PRO A 171 23.13 16.72 17.46
CA PRO A 171 22.75 18.10 17.77
C PRO A 171 21.23 18.33 17.83
N VAL A 172 20.44 17.42 17.25
CA VAL A 172 18.98 17.49 17.19
C VAL A 172 18.41 16.26 17.90
N GLU A 173 17.45 16.44 18.80
CA GLU A 173 16.73 15.35 19.45
C GLU A 173 15.42 15.08 18.70
N LEU A 174 15.25 13.87 18.16
CA LEU A 174 14.02 13.49 17.45
C LEU A 174 12.92 13.11 18.43
N LYS A 175 11.69 13.59 18.16
CA LYS A 175 10.49 13.17 18.86
C LYS A 175 9.65 12.24 18.00
N GLU A 176 8.76 11.46 18.61
CA GLU A 176 7.85 10.57 17.88
C GLU A 176 6.97 11.34 16.87
N GLU A 177 6.58 12.57 17.22
CA GLU A 177 5.80 13.47 16.37
C GLU A 177 6.54 13.95 15.11
N ASP A 178 7.87 13.85 15.07
CA ASP A 178 8.68 14.28 13.93
C ASP A 178 8.81 13.19 12.84
N VAL A 179 8.44 11.95 13.16
CA VAL A 179 8.61 10.77 12.30
C VAL A 179 7.26 10.16 11.96
N ALA A 180 7.07 9.82 10.69
CA ALA A 180 5.96 8.97 10.26
C ALA A 180 6.50 7.67 9.66
N VAL A 181 5.94 6.54 10.09
CA VAL A 181 6.26 5.21 9.57
C VAL A 181 5.05 4.66 8.81
N SER A 182 5.29 4.09 7.63
CA SER A 182 4.28 3.42 6.82
C SER A 182 4.73 1.99 6.55
N ILE A 183 3.89 1.03 6.95
CA ILE A 183 4.07 -0.39 6.66
C ILE A 183 3.09 -0.76 5.56
N ILE A 184 3.63 -1.28 4.45
CA ILE A 184 2.86 -1.57 3.24
C ILE A 184 2.95 -3.06 2.98
N LYS A 185 1.81 -3.74 2.96
CA LYS A 185 1.68 -5.15 2.58
C LYS A 185 1.16 -5.25 1.16
N ILE A 186 1.90 -5.93 0.29
CA ILE A 186 1.47 -6.22 -1.10
C ILE A 186 1.53 -7.73 -1.27
N ASP A 187 0.43 -8.34 -1.68
CA ASP A 187 0.38 -9.75 -2.02
C ASP A 187 -0.35 -10.00 -3.34
N LEU A 188 -0.25 -11.24 -3.84
CA LEU A 188 -1.03 -11.71 -4.98
C LEU A 188 -2.45 -12.14 -4.58
N THR A 189 -3.04 -11.53 -3.55
CA THR A 189 -4.41 -11.79 -3.04
C THR A 189 -4.64 -13.14 -2.34
N ASN A 190 -3.59 -13.93 -2.14
CA ASN A 190 -3.63 -15.16 -1.34
C ASN A 190 -2.57 -15.16 -0.23
N GLY A 191 -2.32 -14.01 0.38
CA GLY A 191 -1.33 -13.91 1.45
C GLY A 191 0.05 -14.34 0.96
N ARG A 192 0.60 -15.42 1.53
CA ARG A 192 1.94 -15.94 1.18
C ARG A 192 1.93 -17.12 0.22
N ASN A 193 0.76 -17.50 -0.27
CA ASN A 193 0.56 -18.64 -1.13
C ASN A 193 0.31 -18.21 -2.57
N SER A 194 0.46 -19.14 -3.52
CA SER A 194 0.17 -18.82 -4.93
C SER A 194 -1.31 -18.45 -5.08
N PRO A 195 -1.65 -17.42 -5.87
CA PRO A 195 -3.05 -17.12 -6.15
C PRO A 195 -3.80 -18.29 -6.80
N LEU A 196 -3.09 -19.17 -7.50
CA LEU A 196 -3.66 -20.29 -8.25
C LEU A 196 -4.15 -21.44 -7.36
N GLU A 197 -3.61 -21.57 -6.13
CA GLU A 197 -4.03 -22.60 -5.17
C GLU A 197 -5.52 -22.51 -4.77
N ARG A 198 -6.13 -21.32 -4.92
CA ARG A 198 -7.55 -21.09 -4.62
C ARG A 198 -8.44 -21.11 -5.86
N ILE A 199 -7.88 -21.44 -7.02
CA ILE A 199 -8.57 -21.38 -8.31
C ILE A 199 -8.62 -22.78 -8.88
N ASN A 200 -9.83 -23.21 -9.22
CA ASN A 200 -10.06 -24.47 -9.89
C ASN A 200 -10.09 -24.29 -11.40
N PHE A 201 -9.54 -25.29 -12.08
CA PHE A 201 -9.42 -25.34 -13.52
C PHE A 201 -10.11 -26.58 -14.07
N PHE A 202 -10.51 -26.52 -15.33
CA PHE A 202 -10.97 -27.68 -16.10
C PHE A 202 -10.17 -27.78 -17.40
N GLN A 203 -10.09 -29.00 -17.95
CA GLN A 203 -9.37 -29.26 -19.19
C GLN A 203 -10.27 -29.04 -20.40
N ASP A 204 -11.36 -29.81 -20.48
CA ASP A 204 -12.27 -29.79 -21.62
C ASP A 204 -13.63 -29.20 -21.23
N VAL A 205 -14.28 -28.53 -22.18
CA VAL A 205 -15.59 -27.89 -21.97
C VAL A 205 -16.68 -28.90 -21.59
N GLU A 206 -16.53 -30.16 -22.01
CA GLU A 206 -17.47 -31.25 -21.70
C GLU A 206 -17.17 -31.93 -20.37
N SER A 207 -15.98 -31.73 -19.80
CA SER A 207 -15.58 -32.36 -18.54
C SER A 207 -16.34 -31.77 -17.36
N ASN A 208 -16.73 -32.64 -16.42
CA ASN A 208 -17.27 -32.24 -15.12
C ASN A 208 -16.22 -32.29 -13.99
N GLU A 209 -14.96 -32.59 -14.34
CA GLU A 209 -13.86 -32.62 -13.39
C GLU A 209 -13.19 -31.25 -13.28
N LYS A 210 -12.90 -30.86 -12.05
CA LYS A 210 -12.13 -29.65 -11.73
C LYS A 210 -10.91 -30.00 -10.89
N PHE A 211 -9.82 -29.28 -11.09
CA PHE A 211 -8.56 -29.50 -10.38
C PHE A 211 -7.83 -28.18 -10.13
N PRO A 212 -7.05 -28.08 -9.04
CA PRO A 212 -6.13 -26.97 -8.84
C PRO A 212 -4.86 -27.16 -9.68
N ILE A 213 -4.20 -26.06 -10.04
CA ILE A 213 -2.86 -26.09 -10.65
C ILE A 213 -1.83 -25.73 -9.57
N GLN A 214 -0.85 -26.62 -9.36
CA GLN A 214 0.25 -26.41 -8.43
C GLN A 214 1.37 -25.59 -9.09
N ASP A 215 1.97 -24.67 -8.34
CA ASP A 215 2.89 -23.67 -8.89
C ASP A 215 4.21 -24.27 -9.42
N ASP A 216 4.66 -25.38 -8.81
CA ASP A 216 5.87 -26.12 -9.19
C ASP A 216 5.83 -26.69 -10.61
N ARG A 217 4.63 -26.80 -11.19
CA ARG A 217 4.41 -27.33 -12.54
C ARG A 217 4.23 -26.27 -13.62
N ILE A 218 4.31 -24.99 -13.26
CA ILE A 218 3.95 -23.90 -14.17
C ILE A 218 5.19 -23.33 -14.87
N SER A 219 6.06 -22.65 -14.13
CA SER A 219 7.24 -22.00 -14.68
C SER A 219 8.18 -21.53 -13.57
N HIS A 220 9.46 -21.81 -13.73
CA HIS A 220 10.51 -21.30 -12.83
C HIS A 220 10.74 -19.78 -12.95
N LEU A 221 10.09 -19.11 -13.90
CA LEU A 221 10.09 -17.65 -14.02
C LEU A 221 8.99 -16.97 -13.19
N LEU A 222 8.15 -17.76 -12.49
CA LEU A 222 7.17 -17.22 -11.55
C LEU A 222 7.81 -16.86 -10.20
N PRO A 223 7.17 -15.98 -9.40
CA PRO A 223 7.71 -15.58 -8.11
C PRO A 223 7.80 -16.75 -7.13
N SER A 224 8.93 -16.86 -6.41
CA SER A 224 9.08 -17.79 -5.27
C SER A 224 8.52 -17.25 -3.95
N SER A 225 7.96 -16.04 -3.96
CA SER A 225 7.24 -15.43 -2.83
C SER A 225 6.09 -14.59 -3.37
N TYR A 226 4.94 -14.68 -2.73
CA TYR A 226 3.71 -13.99 -3.16
C TYR A 226 3.32 -12.81 -2.27
N GLN A 227 4.19 -12.47 -1.31
CA GLN A 227 3.99 -11.36 -0.38
C GLN A 227 5.27 -10.54 -0.22
N ASP A 228 5.10 -9.23 -0.28
CA ASP A 228 6.05 -8.23 0.15
C ASP A 228 5.50 -7.46 1.35
N MET A 229 6.40 -7.09 2.25
CA MET A 229 6.15 -6.15 3.33
C MET A 229 7.23 -5.08 3.27
N ILE A 230 6.82 -3.84 3.03
CA ILE A 230 7.71 -2.70 2.80
C ILE A 230 7.55 -1.74 3.98
N VAL A 231 8.66 -1.38 4.59
CA VAL A 231 8.72 -0.41 5.68
C VAL A 231 9.28 0.88 5.12
N ARG A 232 8.55 1.97 5.29
CA ARG A 232 8.92 3.29 4.79
C ARG A 232 8.88 4.33 5.87
N VAL A 233 9.89 5.19 5.93
CA VAL A 233 10.01 6.23 6.95
C VAL A 233 10.04 7.62 6.32
N TYR A 234 9.40 8.56 7.00
CA TYR A 234 9.33 9.96 6.60
C TYR A 234 9.66 10.89 7.76
N ALA A 235 10.36 11.98 7.47
CA ALA A 235 10.47 13.13 8.35
C ALA A 235 9.29 14.09 8.09
N LYS A 236 8.59 14.52 9.14
CA LYS A 236 7.47 15.47 9.02
C LYS A 236 7.93 16.91 8.74
N LYS A 237 9.21 17.22 9.02
CA LYS A 237 9.86 18.52 8.79
C LYS A 237 11.11 18.36 7.90
N PRO A 238 11.35 19.26 6.93
CA PRO A 238 12.51 19.19 6.02
C PRO A 238 13.86 19.12 6.73
N GLU A 239 14.05 19.94 7.76
CA GLU A 239 15.30 20.07 8.51
C GLU A 239 15.69 18.82 9.31
N LEU A 240 14.76 17.86 9.48
CA LEU A 240 14.97 16.62 10.22
C LEU A 240 15.33 15.43 9.32
N VAL A 241 15.37 15.61 7.99
CA VAL A 241 15.58 14.50 7.05
C VAL A 241 16.88 13.75 7.31
N GLU A 242 17.96 14.46 7.61
CA GLU A 242 19.26 13.87 7.88
C GLU A 242 19.22 12.98 9.13
N ALA A 243 18.77 13.55 10.26
CA ALA A 243 18.68 12.84 11.54
C ALA A 243 17.73 11.62 11.46
N VAL A 244 16.57 11.76 10.80
CA VAL A 244 15.61 10.66 10.64
C VAL A 244 16.16 9.56 9.72
N SER A 245 16.86 9.93 8.64
CA SER A 245 17.48 8.94 7.74
C SER A 245 18.58 8.16 8.46
N GLU A 246 19.44 8.85 9.23
CA GLU A 246 20.49 8.20 10.01
C GLU A 246 19.90 7.27 11.08
N ALA A 247 18.90 7.73 11.83
CA ALA A 247 18.21 6.92 12.83
C ALA A 247 17.57 5.67 12.19
N PHE A 248 17.02 5.79 10.99
CA PHE A 248 16.44 4.66 10.26
C PHE A 248 17.49 3.67 9.73
N GLU A 249 18.65 4.14 9.27
CA GLU A 249 19.78 3.27 8.92
C GLU A 249 20.32 2.54 10.15
N ASN A 250 20.46 3.23 11.27
CA ASN A 250 20.88 2.63 12.54
C ASN A 250 19.88 1.59 13.04
N PHE A 251 18.58 1.86 12.92
CA PHE A 251 17.53 0.89 13.25
C PHE A 251 17.72 -0.40 12.45
N GLN A 252 18.00 -0.29 11.14
CA GLN A 252 18.24 -1.46 10.29
C GLN A 252 19.49 -2.22 10.68
N ARG A 253 20.60 -1.52 10.95
CA ARG A 253 21.85 -2.16 11.41
C ARG A 253 21.65 -2.90 12.73
N LYS A 254 20.94 -2.30 13.69
CA LYS A 254 20.65 -2.92 15.00
C LYS A 254 19.73 -4.14 14.87
N THR A 255 18.73 -4.06 13.99
CA THR A 255 17.69 -5.10 13.87
C THR A 255 18.07 -6.24 12.94
N TYR A 256 18.76 -5.93 11.83
CA TYR A 256 19.05 -6.87 10.75
C TYR A 256 20.55 -7.09 10.50
N GLY A 257 21.44 -6.40 11.24
CA GLY A 257 22.89 -6.51 11.08
C GLY A 257 23.46 -5.80 9.85
N THR A 258 22.61 -5.28 8.97
CA THR A 258 22.99 -4.57 7.75
C THR A 258 21.93 -3.54 7.36
N ILE A 259 22.28 -2.65 6.43
CA ILE A 259 21.30 -1.76 5.78
C ILE A 259 20.61 -2.56 4.68
N LEU A 260 19.27 -2.62 4.75
CA LEU A 260 18.44 -3.36 3.81
C LEU A 260 17.94 -2.50 2.65
N GLN A 261 17.99 -1.17 2.78
CA GLN A 261 17.59 -0.27 1.71
C GLN A 261 18.50 -0.45 0.48
N VAL A 262 17.89 -0.46 -0.71
CA VAL A 262 18.63 -0.55 -1.98
C VAL A 262 19.30 0.78 -2.33
N HIS A 263 18.68 1.89 -1.94
CA HIS A 263 19.15 3.24 -2.23
C HIS A 263 19.26 4.04 -0.95
N ALA A 264 20.42 4.65 -0.71
CA ALA A 264 20.58 5.63 0.35
C ALA A 264 19.73 6.88 0.06
N THR A 265 19.35 7.61 1.11
CA THR A 265 18.69 8.90 0.95
C THR A 265 19.61 9.87 0.18
N PRO A 266 19.17 10.44 -0.96
CA PRO A 266 20.02 11.33 -1.76
C PRO A 266 20.52 12.53 -0.97
N GLU A 267 21.80 12.88 -1.10
CA GLU A 267 22.45 14.01 -0.40
C GLU A 267 21.69 15.34 -0.57
N ARG A 268 21.14 15.59 -1.78
CA ARG A 268 20.31 16.77 -2.03
C ARG A 268 19.12 16.90 -1.08
N LYS A 269 18.55 15.80 -0.61
CA LYS A 269 17.40 15.82 0.32
C LYS A 269 17.83 16.01 1.78
N LYS A 270 19.04 15.57 2.15
CA LYS A 270 19.58 15.72 3.52
C LYS A 270 19.86 17.18 3.87
N HIS A 271 20.25 17.98 2.87
CA HIS A 271 20.59 19.40 3.07
C HIS A 271 19.52 20.38 2.55
N MET A 272 18.28 19.93 2.28
CA MET A 272 17.19 20.86 1.99
C MET A 272 16.82 21.62 3.27
N ARG A 273 17.27 22.88 3.34
CA ARG A 273 16.79 23.87 4.30
C ARG A 273 15.48 24.48 3.84
#